data_AF-A0A6A6TIT7-F1
#
_entry.id   AF-A0A6A6TIT7-F1
#
_cell.length_a   1.000
_cell.length_b   1.000
_cell.length_c   1.000
_cell.angle_alpha   90.00
_cell.angle_beta   90.00
_cell.angle_gamma   90.00
#
_symmetry.space_group_name_H-M   'P 1'
#
loop_
_entity.id
_entity.type
_entity.pdbx_description
1 polymer ?
#
loop_
_entity_poly.entity_id
_entity_poly.type
_entity_poly.pdbx_seq_one_letter_code
_entity_poly.pdbx_strand_id
1 'polypeptide(L)'
;FGYIAEKMYPSPLRLSSHEVQHRMLRTLFSDEISHHCTLSLIGTCNEFFRGCTTSAQVLYHYTKTLHLVGERLESGEALADSTIAIILMLVLQEQMRHEQLQAEIHYEGLKKMVDLRGGLRGLETNRPLVLKICKIDITFALQFGQPLVYIRDQMHEIKTKLCSEEASQARFASIPPQALPKTFPDLHDVLSDVITLETFINNMPAKQTLDVDTFVEMLISILSRLLQTGSILDTDLSTNTETVWHMGTLIFMMSLFLQHNGQQAINFELVTLRIRVVLDHHLEGVDAGLRLWLMYMSAMWLAEDTDHRKWINSKIRSLNGQLGMESWEAVRRRITVFPWIHRVHDKPAYMVWEFTQHNVP
;
A
#
# COMPACT_ATOMS: atom_id res chain seq x y z
N PHE A 1 3.03 -20.69 8.03
CA PHE A 1 2.63 -19.37 8.54
C PHE A 1 3.76 -18.34 8.54
N GLY A 2 4.93 -18.62 9.13
CA GLY A 2 6.08 -17.69 9.10
C GLY A 2 6.40 -17.12 7.70
N TYR A 3 6.38 -17.98 6.68
CA TYR A 3 6.52 -17.57 5.27
C TYR A 3 5.49 -16.51 4.81
N ILE A 4 4.20 -16.67 5.16
CA ILE A 4 3.14 -15.73 4.79
C ILE A 4 3.35 -14.39 5.51
N ALA A 5 3.66 -14.44 6.82
CA ALA A 5 3.91 -13.24 7.61
C ALA A 5 5.10 -12.44 7.05
N GLU A 6 6.19 -13.11 6.67
CA GLU A 6 7.36 -12.49 6.03
C GLU A 6 7.03 -11.89 4.66
N LYS A 7 6.13 -12.52 3.89
CA LYS A 7 5.69 -12.00 2.59
C LYS A 7 4.74 -10.80 2.70
N MET A 8 3.91 -10.75 3.72
CA MET A 8 3.00 -9.62 3.96
C MET A 8 3.71 -8.45 4.67
N TYR A 9 4.69 -8.74 5.52
CA TYR A 9 5.45 -7.77 6.32
C TYR A 9 6.95 -8.08 6.23
N PRO A 10 7.60 -7.77 5.10
CA PRO A 10 8.98 -8.10 4.83
C PRO A 10 9.98 -7.50 5.82
N SER A 11 10.99 -8.32 6.09
CA SER A 11 12.11 -8.05 7.01
C SER A 11 12.87 -6.73 6.79
N PRO A 12 13.06 -6.19 5.56
CA PRO A 12 13.79 -4.96 5.35
C PRO A 12 13.27 -3.82 6.25
N LEU A 13 11.96 -3.73 6.47
CA LEU A 13 11.36 -2.68 7.30
C LEU A 13 11.49 -2.88 8.81
N ARG A 14 12.02 -4.02 9.27
CA ARG A 14 12.21 -4.35 10.69
C ARG A 14 10.91 -4.24 11.49
N LEU A 15 9.85 -4.85 10.95
CA LEU A 15 8.55 -4.91 11.60
C LEU A 15 8.50 -6.09 12.59
N SER A 16 7.95 -5.85 13.77
CA SER A 16 7.66 -6.88 14.77
C SER A 16 6.36 -7.59 14.41
N SER A 17 6.44 -8.80 13.87
CA SER A 17 5.26 -9.59 13.49
C SER A 17 4.77 -10.57 14.58
N HIS A 18 5.42 -10.63 15.74
CA HIS A 18 5.12 -11.63 16.78
C HIS A 18 3.68 -11.57 17.27
N GLU A 19 3.15 -10.37 17.48
CA GLU A 19 1.75 -10.19 17.91
C GLU A 19 0.75 -10.61 16.84
N VAL A 20 1.01 -10.26 15.57
CA VAL A 20 0.21 -10.72 14.43
C VAL A 20 0.18 -12.24 14.39
N GLN A 21 1.33 -12.86 14.64
CA GLN A 21 1.44 -14.31 14.63
C GLN A 21 0.63 -14.98 15.73
N HIS A 22 0.75 -14.47 16.94
CA HIS A 22 0.00 -14.96 18.10
C HIS A 22 -1.52 -14.77 17.93
N ARG A 23 -1.95 -13.60 17.42
CA ARG A 23 -3.38 -13.32 17.17
C ARG A 23 -3.96 -14.28 16.14
N MET A 24 -3.25 -14.56 15.06
CA MET A 24 -3.73 -15.49 14.04
C MET A 24 -3.83 -16.94 14.56
N LEU A 25 -2.87 -17.39 15.37
CA LEU A 25 -2.97 -18.69 16.05
C LEU A 25 -4.18 -18.74 16.98
N ARG A 26 -4.43 -17.67 17.76
CA ARG A 26 -5.61 -17.60 18.63
C ARG A 26 -6.91 -17.67 17.83
N THR A 27 -7.00 -16.98 16.70
CA THR A 27 -8.17 -17.05 15.81
C THR A 27 -8.36 -18.44 15.22
N LEU A 28 -7.28 -19.12 14.80
CA LEU A 28 -7.36 -20.48 14.24
C LEU A 28 -8.02 -21.49 15.20
N PHE A 29 -7.92 -21.26 16.51
CA PHE A 29 -8.43 -22.16 17.55
C PHE A 29 -9.63 -21.60 18.32
N SER A 30 -10.23 -20.47 17.91
CA SER A 30 -11.35 -19.89 18.67
C SER A 30 -12.64 -20.68 18.54
N ASP A 31 -12.96 -21.14 17.33
CA ASP A 31 -14.17 -21.88 17.00
C ASP A 31 -14.00 -22.60 15.65
N GLU A 32 -14.96 -23.47 15.30
CA GLU A 32 -14.94 -24.26 14.06
C GLU A 32 -14.83 -23.37 12.81
N ILE A 33 -15.52 -22.23 12.79
CA ILE A 33 -15.65 -21.43 11.58
C ILE A 33 -14.40 -20.60 11.35
N SER A 34 -13.84 -20.04 12.42
CA SER A 34 -12.54 -19.39 12.45
C SER A 34 -11.42 -20.36 12.06
N HIS A 35 -11.52 -21.63 12.46
CA HIS A 35 -10.58 -22.68 12.04
C HIS A 35 -10.61 -22.90 10.52
N HIS A 36 -11.78 -23.18 9.95
CA HIS A 36 -11.95 -23.40 8.52
C HIS A 36 -11.55 -22.15 7.70
N CYS A 37 -11.99 -20.97 8.12
CA CYS A 37 -11.68 -19.72 7.42
C CYS A 37 -10.17 -19.45 7.41
N THR A 38 -9.51 -19.60 8.57
CA THR A 38 -8.07 -19.34 8.68
C THR A 38 -7.26 -20.35 7.85
N LEU A 39 -7.61 -21.64 7.87
CA LEU A 39 -6.92 -22.64 7.03
C LEU A 39 -7.12 -22.37 5.54
N SER A 40 -8.32 -22.00 5.14
CA SER A 40 -8.61 -21.61 3.76
C SER A 40 -7.77 -20.41 3.35
N LEU A 41 -7.72 -19.35 4.18
CA LEU A 41 -6.94 -18.15 3.91
C LEU A 41 -5.44 -18.46 3.81
N ILE A 42 -4.88 -19.27 4.73
CA ILE A 42 -3.48 -19.71 4.66
C ILE A 42 -3.21 -20.43 3.33
N GLY A 43 -4.13 -21.30 2.92
CA GLY A 43 -4.08 -21.98 1.64
C GLY A 43 -4.03 -21.02 0.46
N THR A 44 -5.00 -20.10 0.39
CA THR A 44 -5.07 -19.07 -0.65
C THR A 44 -3.82 -18.18 -0.67
N CYS A 45 -3.29 -17.76 0.49
CA CYS A 45 -2.03 -17.02 0.55
C CYS A 45 -0.85 -17.84 0.00
N ASN A 46 -0.76 -19.13 0.32
CA ASN A 46 0.31 -19.98 -0.20
C ASN A 46 0.19 -20.15 -1.73
N GLU A 47 -1.03 -20.33 -2.24
CA GLU A 47 -1.32 -20.39 -3.67
C GLU A 47 -0.90 -19.10 -4.37
N PHE A 48 -1.31 -17.95 -3.81
CA PHE A 48 -0.97 -16.61 -4.28
C PHE A 48 0.55 -16.40 -4.34
N PHE A 49 1.28 -16.59 -3.24
CA PHE A 49 2.73 -16.32 -3.19
C PHE A 49 3.60 -17.34 -3.93
N ARG A 50 3.08 -18.55 -4.19
CA ARG A 50 3.83 -19.62 -4.86
C ARG A 50 3.38 -19.88 -6.29
N GLY A 51 2.28 -19.28 -6.74
CA GLY A 51 1.66 -19.55 -8.04
C GLY A 51 1.14 -20.99 -8.17
N CYS A 52 0.73 -21.62 -7.07
CA CYS A 52 0.20 -22.99 -7.09
C CYS A 52 -1.32 -23.00 -7.34
N THR A 53 -1.82 -24.07 -7.97
CA THR A 53 -3.27 -24.27 -8.18
C THR A 53 -4.00 -24.56 -6.88
N THR A 54 -5.27 -24.16 -6.80
CA THR A 54 -6.07 -24.39 -5.60
C THR A 54 -6.25 -25.87 -5.27
N SER A 55 -5.89 -26.24 -4.04
CA SER A 55 -6.04 -27.63 -3.58
C SER A 55 -7.47 -27.94 -3.16
N ALA A 56 -7.87 -29.21 -3.28
CA ALA A 56 -9.19 -29.68 -2.82
C ALA A 56 -9.42 -29.41 -1.32
N GLN A 57 -8.35 -29.43 -0.51
CA GLN A 57 -8.41 -29.10 0.92
C GLN A 57 -8.77 -27.63 1.15
N VAL A 58 -8.18 -26.71 0.39
CA VAL A 58 -8.48 -25.27 0.49
C VAL A 58 -9.93 -25.01 0.10
N LEU A 59 -10.41 -25.61 -1.00
CA LEU A 59 -11.82 -25.51 -1.40
C LEU A 59 -12.77 -26.11 -0.35
N TYR A 60 -12.40 -27.22 0.29
CA TYR A 60 -13.18 -27.80 1.38
C TYR A 60 -13.33 -26.83 2.56
N HIS A 61 -12.22 -26.27 3.04
CA HIS A 61 -12.25 -25.30 4.15
C HIS A 61 -13.01 -24.01 3.77
N TYR A 62 -12.86 -23.54 2.53
CA TYR A 62 -13.59 -22.40 2.01
C TYR A 62 -15.11 -22.65 2.00
N THR A 63 -15.58 -23.72 1.36
CA THR A 63 -17.00 -24.05 1.28
C THR A 63 -17.62 -24.27 2.67
N LYS A 64 -16.89 -24.94 3.56
CA LYS A 64 -17.32 -25.14 4.95
C LYS A 64 -17.44 -23.81 5.69
N THR A 65 -16.53 -22.87 5.45
CA THR A 65 -16.61 -21.50 5.99
C THR A 65 -17.88 -20.78 5.52
N LEU A 66 -18.19 -20.81 4.23
CA LEU A 66 -19.39 -20.15 3.69
C LEU A 66 -20.68 -20.68 4.32
N HIS A 67 -20.79 -22.00 4.43
CA HIS A 67 -21.95 -22.64 5.07
C HIS A 67 -22.11 -22.22 6.53
N LEU A 68 -21.04 -22.33 7.31
CA LEU A 68 -21.03 -22.01 8.74
C LEU A 68 -21.24 -20.51 9.01
N VAL A 69 -20.75 -19.63 8.13
CA VAL A 69 -21.02 -18.19 8.21
C VAL A 69 -22.52 -17.90 8.03
N GLY A 70 -23.20 -18.59 7.10
CA GLY A 70 -24.64 -18.46 6.92
C GLY A 70 -25.41 -18.72 8.23
N GLU A 71 -25.10 -19.82 8.91
CA GLU A 71 -25.71 -20.17 10.20
C GLU A 71 -25.42 -19.12 11.30
N ARG A 72 -24.19 -18.60 11.35
CA ARG A 72 -23.81 -17.59 12.36
C ARG A 72 -24.42 -16.22 12.08
N LEU A 73 -24.71 -15.87 10.83
CA LEU A 73 -25.42 -14.62 10.51
C LEU A 73 -26.88 -14.64 10.96
N GLU A 74 -27.46 -15.83 11.18
CA GLU A 74 -28.81 -16.01 11.75
C GLU A 74 -28.80 -16.08 13.29
N SER A 75 -27.62 -16.04 13.92
CA SER A 75 -27.45 -16.16 15.37
C SER A 75 -27.22 -14.82 16.06
N GLY A 76 -27.19 -14.82 17.39
CA GLY A 76 -26.82 -13.64 18.20
C GLY A 76 -25.36 -13.18 18.01
N GLU A 77 -24.52 -13.98 17.36
CA GLU A 77 -23.10 -13.67 17.10
C GLU A 77 -22.88 -13.03 15.72
N ALA A 78 -23.95 -12.74 14.97
CA ALA A 78 -23.88 -12.16 13.63
C ALA A 78 -23.00 -10.91 13.56
N LEU A 79 -23.06 -10.04 14.57
CA LEU A 79 -22.29 -8.81 14.63
C LEU A 79 -21.03 -8.89 15.50
N ALA A 80 -20.64 -10.07 15.99
CA ALA A 80 -19.43 -10.22 16.80
C ALA A 80 -18.16 -9.86 15.99
N ASP A 81 -17.12 -9.39 16.68
CA ASP A 81 -15.82 -9.06 16.06
C ASP A 81 -15.24 -10.25 15.28
N SER A 82 -15.43 -11.48 15.79
CA SER A 82 -15.01 -12.72 15.13
C SER A 82 -15.73 -12.93 13.79
N THR A 83 -17.04 -12.65 13.73
CA THR A 83 -17.83 -12.76 12.50
C THR A 83 -17.41 -11.71 11.48
N ILE A 84 -17.21 -10.46 11.89
CA ILE A 84 -16.70 -9.38 11.03
C ILE A 84 -15.30 -9.74 10.51
N ALA A 85 -14.43 -10.28 11.35
CA ALA A 85 -13.11 -10.74 10.95
C ALA A 85 -13.18 -11.88 9.92
N ILE A 86 -14.13 -12.81 10.03
CA ILE A 86 -14.33 -13.88 9.03
C ILE A 86 -14.78 -13.31 7.69
N ILE A 87 -15.76 -12.40 7.67
CA ILE A 87 -16.18 -11.74 6.41
C ILE A 87 -15.01 -10.98 5.78
N LEU A 88 -14.22 -10.30 6.60
CA LEU A 88 -13.00 -9.62 6.15
C LEU A 88 -12.00 -10.59 5.50
N MET A 89 -11.79 -11.77 6.09
CA MET A 89 -10.92 -12.80 5.51
C MET A 89 -11.47 -13.31 4.17
N LEU A 90 -12.79 -13.48 4.04
CA LEU A 90 -13.41 -13.86 2.77
C LEU A 90 -13.18 -12.80 1.68
N VAL A 91 -13.35 -11.50 1.98
CA VAL A 91 -13.01 -10.43 1.03
C VAL A 91 -11.56 -10.55 0.54
N LEU A 92 -10.62 -10.74 1.47
CA LEU A 92 -9.19 -10.87 1.15
C LEU A 92 -8.91 -12.11 0.29
N GLN A 93 -9.59 -13.23 0.55
CA GLN A 93 -9.47 -14.44 -0.25
C GLN A 93 -9.96 -14.23 -1.67
N GLU A 94 -11.11 -13.59 -1.87
CA GLU A 94 -11.63 -13.30 -3.21
C GLU A 94 -10.72 -12.32 -3.98
N GLN A 95 -10.16 -11.32 -3.30
CA GLN A 95 -9.17 -10.41 -3.90
C GLN A 95 -7.92 -11.17 -4.38
N MET A 96 -7.40 -12.11 -3.59
CA MET A 96 -6.24 -12.93 -3.98
C MET A 96 -6.57 -13.94 -5.09
N ARG A 97 -7.84 -14.35 -5.23
CA ARG A 97 -8.32 -15.26 -6.27
C ARG A 97 -8.73 -14.52 -7.56
N HIS A 98 -8.70 -13.19 -7.56
CA HIS A 98 -9.19 -12.34 -8.64
C HIS A 98 -10.71 -12.48 -8.92
N GLU A 99 -11.50 -12.87 -7.92
CA GLU A 99 -12.94 -13.03 -8.01
C GLU A 99 -13.64 -11.73 -7.59
N GLN A 100 -13.59 -10.73 -8.48
CA GLN A 100 -14.02 -9.36 -8.18
C GLN A 100 -15.47 -9.27 -7.68
N LEU A 101 -16.41 -9.96 -8.34
CA LEU A 101 -17.82 -9.90 -7.98
C LEU A 101 -18.07 -10.44 -6.56
N GLN A 102 -17.39 -11.53 -6.20
CA GLN A 102 -17.49 -12.16 -4.90
C GLN A 102 -16.83 -11.30 -3.81
N ALA A 103 -15.69 -10.69 -4.14
CA ALA A 103 -15.04 -9.71 -3.26
C ALA A 103 -15.98 -8.54 -2.94
N GLU A 104 -16.68 -8.01 -3.95
CA GLU A 104 -17.65 -6.92 -3.80
C GLU A 104 -18.84 -7.33 -2.94
N ILE A 105 -19.43 -8.52 -3.16
CA ILE A 105 -20.54 -9.04 -2.33
C ILE A 105 -20.12 -9.11 -0.86
N HIS A 106 -18.96 -9.69 -0.56
CA HIS A 106 -18.47 -9.76 0.81
C HIS A 106 -18.13 -8.38 1.38
N TYR A 107 -17.64 -7.45 0.56
CA TYR A 107 -17.33 -6.09 0.96
C TYR A 107 -18.59 -5.28 1.31
N GLU A 108 -19.65 -5.38 0.52
CA GLU A 108 -20.96 -4.78 0.85
C GLU A 108 -21.53 -5.36 2.16
N GLY A 109 -21.40 -6.67 2.35
CA GLY A 109 -21.75 -7.32 3.62
C GLY A 109 -20.95 -6.76 4.79
N LEU A 110 -19.63 -6.62 4.63
CA LEU A 110 -18.74 -6.04 5.64
C LEU A 110 -19.16 -4.62 6.01
N LYS A 111 -19.44 -3.76 5.03
CA LYS A 111 -19.89 -2.37 5.27
C LYS A 111 -21.16 -2.34 6.12
N LYS A 112 -22.16 -3.12 5.74
CA LYS A 112 -23.42 -3.22 6.49
C LYS A 112 -23.20 -3.67 7.95
N MET A 113 -22.29 -4.61 8.18
CA MET A 113 -21.99 -5.08 9.55
C MET A 113 -21.29 -4.01 10.39
N VAL A 114 -20.36 -3.25 9.80
CA VAL A 114 -19.68 -2.14 10.47
C VAL A 114 -20.67 -1.03 10.80
N ASP A 115 -21.58 -0.69 9.89
CA ASP A 115 -22.63 0.30 10.12
C ASP A 115 -23.56 -0.12 11.27
N LEU A 116 -23.99 -1.38 11.30
CA LEU A 116 -24.82 -1.94 12.37
C LEU A 116 -24.10 -1.97 13.73
N ARG A 117 -22.77 -1.95 13.75
CA ARG A 117 -21.95 -1.80 14.96
C ARG A 117 -21.74 -0.35 15.38
N GLY A 118 -22.29 0.62 14.66
CA GLY A 118 -22.13 2.06 14.93
C GLY A 118 -20.90 2.67 14.26
N GLY A 119 -20.47 2.10 13.13
CA GLY A 119 -19.27 2.51 12.40
C GLY A 119 -17.98 2.04 13.06
N LEU A 120 -16.84 2.55 12.58
CA LEU A 120 -15.52 2.15 13.11
C LEU A 120 -15.36 2.39 14.62
N ARG A 121 -15.99 3.44 15.15
CA ARG A 121 -15.96 3.76 16.59
C ARG A 121 -16.48 2.60 17.45
N GLY A 122 -17.47 1.85 16.98
CA GLY A 122 -18.00 0.67 17.65
C GLY A 122 -17.09 -0.56 17.63
N LEU A 123 -15.95 -0.46 16.95
CA LEU A 123 -14.94 -1.52 16.79
C LEU A 123 -13.57 -1.13 17.37
N GLU A 124 -13.41 0.08 17.94
CA GLU A 124 -12.10 0.59 18.38
C GLU A 124 -11.45 -0.23 19.51
N THR A 125 -12.24 -0.98 20.29
CA THR A 125 -11.71 -1.95 21.26
C THR A 125 -10.87 -3.05 20.61
N ASN A 126 -11.03 -3.25 19.30
CA ASN A 126 -10.29 -4.19 18.48
C ASN A 126 -9.61 -3.46 17.30
N ARG A 127 -8.64 -2.61 17.65
CA ARG A 127 -7.85 -1.84 16.70
C ARG A 127 -7.31 -2.65 15.49
N PRO A 128 -6.78 -3.88 15.63
CA PRO A 128 -6.33 -4.66 14.48
C PRO A 128 -7.44 -4.95 13.46
N LEU A 129 -8.69 -5.14 13.92
CA LEU A 129 -9.84 -5.33 13.05
C LEU A 129 -10.15 -4.03 12.28
N VAL A 130 -10.17 -2.89 12.97
CA VAL A 130 -10.37 -1.56 12.35
C VAL A 130 -9.32 -1.27 11.27
N LEU A 131 -8.04 -1.54 11.57
CA LEU A 131 -6.95 -1.37 10.61
C LEU A 131 -7.15 -2.25 9.37
N LYS A 132 -7.56 -3.51 9.55
CA LYS A 132 -7.84 -4.40 8.42
C LYS A 132 -9.03 -3.92 7.58
N ILE A 133 -10.10 -3.42 8.21
CA ILE A 133 -11.26 -2.87 7.50
C ILE A 133 -10.84 -1.67 6.63
N CYS A 134 -10.11 -0.71 7.21
CA CYS A 134 -9.62 0.45 6.48
C CYS A 134 -8.64 0.07 5.36
N LYS A 135 -7.79 -0.96 5.59
CA LYS A 135 -6.89 -1.48 4.55
C LYS A 135 -7.68 -2.02 3.34
N ILE A 136 -8.78 -2.74 3.57
CA ILE A 136 -9.62 -3.26 2.49
C ILE A 136 -10.30 -2.12 1.75
N ASP A 137 -10.88 -1.16 2.45
CA ASP A 137 -11.53 0.00 1.82
C ASP A 137 -10.57 0.81 0.94
N ILE A 138 -9.36 1.09 1.43
CA ILE A 138 -8.30 1.70 0.62
C ILE A 138 -7.96 0.85 -0.60
N THR A 139 -7.89 -0.47 -0.45
CA THR A 139 -7.60 -1.37 -1.57
C THR A 139 -8.71 -1.29 -2.63
N PHE A 140 -9.99 -1.32 -2.23
CA PHE A 140 -11.13 -1.16 -3.14
C PHE A 140 -11.12 0.21 -3.84
N ALA A 141 -10.86 1.29 -3.10
CA ALA A 141 -10.74 2.63 -3.67
C ALA A 141 -9.65 2.72 -4.74
N LEU A 142 -8.48 2.10 -4.50
CA LEU A 142 -7.37 2.06 -5.45
C LEU A 142 -7.66 1.18 -6.68
N GLN A 143 -8.37 0.06 -6.50
CA GLN A 143 -8.67 -0.88 -7.58
C GLN A 143 -9.80 -0.38 -8.49
N PHE A 144 -10.86 0.15 -7.90
CA PHE A 144 -12.12 0.42 -8.60
C PHE A 144 -12.44 1.92 -8.69
N GLY A 145 -11.59 2.79 -8.14
CA GLY A 145 -11.78 4.24 -8.18
C GLY A 145 -12.97 4.71 -7.34
N GLN A 146 -13.45 3.87 -6.41
CA GLN A 146 -14.53 4.22 -5.50
C GLN A 146 -14.04 5.19 -4.42
N PRO A 147 -14.91 6.10 -3.92
CA PRO A 147 -14.56 6.92 -2.76
C PRO A 147 -14.37 6.04 -1.52
N LEU A 148 -13.48 6.46 -0.62
CA LEU A 148 -13.33 5.81 0.68
C LEU A 148 -14.62 5.89 1.49
N VAL A 149 -14.99 4.77 2.09
CA VAL A 149 -16.10 4.70 3.04
C VAL A 149 -15.62 5.07 4.44
N TYR A 150 -14.38 4.71 4.77
CA TYR A 150 -13.79 4.90 6.08
C TYR A 150 -12.60 5.84 6.04
N ILE A 151 -12.77 7.01 6.65
CA ILE A 151 -11.68 7.97 6.85
C ILE A 151 -11.08 7.75 8.23
N ARG A 152 -9.78 7.48 8.26
CA ARG A 152 -9.01 7.31 9.49
C ARG A 152 -7.74 8.11 9.39
N ASP A 153 -7.44 8.89 10.42
CA ASP A 153 -6.17 9.61 10.55
C ASP A 153 -5.74 9.65 12.01
N GLN A 154 -4.64 8.98 12.32
CA GLN A 154 -4.01 8.94 13.64
C GLN A 154 -2.55 9.40 13.58
N MET A 155 -2.13 10.09 12.50
CA MET A 155 -0.73 10.50 12.36
C MET A 155 -0.29 11.47 13.45
N HIS A 156 -1.15 12.38 13.90
CA HIS A 156 -0.81 13.30 14.98
C HIS A 156 -0.43 12.57 16.28
N GLU A 157 -1.25 11.60 16.70
CA GLU A 157 -0.96 10.77 17.88
C GLU A 157 0.28 9.90 17.72
N ILE A 158 0.59 9.46 16.50
CA ILE A 158 1.78 8.65 16.23
C ILE A 158 3.04 9.51 16.27
N LYS A 159 3.02 10.69 15.65
CA LYS A 159 4.17 11.62 15.63
C LYS A 159 4.66 11.94 17.03
N THR A 160 3.74 12.26 17.94
CA THR A 160 4.07 12.53 19.35
C THR A 160 4.76 11.36 20.05
N LYS A 161 4.49 10.11 19.64
CA LYS A 161 5.14 8.90 20.18
C LYS A 161 6.50 8.61 19.53
N LEU A 162 6.69 8.97 18.26
CA LEU A 162 7.91 8.67 17.52
C LEU A 162 9.08 9.62 17.84
N CYS A 163 8.81 10.79 18.44
CA CYS A 163 9.81 11.79 18.82
C CYS A 163 10.81 12.15 17.69
N SER A 164 10.36 12.12 16.43
CA SER A 164 11.20 12.30 15.24
C SER A 164 11.03 13.68 14.57
N GLU A 165 10.43 14.65 15.27
CA GLU A 165 9.99 15.92 14.67
C GLU A 165 11.15 16.75 14.12
N GLU A 166 12.23 16.97 14.89
CA GLU A 166 13.36 17.81 14.46
C GLU A 166 14.02 17.27 13.19
N ALA A 167 14.31 15.96 13.15
CA ALA A 167 14.91 15.31 11.98
C ALA A 167 13.97 15.35 10.77
N SER A 168 12.66 15.18 10.99
CA SER A 168 11.65 15.23 9.93
C SER A 168 11.52 16.64 9.35
N GLN A 169 11.52 17.67 10.20
CA GLN A 169 11.48 19.08 9.78
C GLN A 169 12.73 19.45 8.96
N ALA A 170 13.92 19.05 9.43
CA ALA A 170 15.17 19.26 8.71
C ALA A 170 15.17 18.54 7.35
N ARG A 171 14.64 17.30 7.28
CA ARG A 171 14.50 16.58 6.01
C ARG A 171 13.48 17.22 5.08
N PHE A 172 12.35 17.67 5.58
CA PHE A 172 11.36 18.36 4.78
C PHE A 172 11.93 19.67 4.19
N ALA A 173 12.67 20.44 4.99
CA ALA A 173 13.34 21.66 4.55
C ALA A 173 14.45 21.44 3.50
N SER A 174 14.95 20.21 3.34
CA SER A 174 15.94 19.88 2.32
C SER A 174 15.35 19.73 0.91
N ILE A 175 14.02 19.62 0.78
CA ILE A 175 13.33 19.57 -0.51
C ILE A 175 13.42 20.96 -1.16
N PRO A 176 13.81 21.07 -2.45
CA PRO A 176 13.94 22.34 -3.13
C PRO A 176 12.61 23.13 -3.11
N PRO A 177 12.59 24.41 -2.71
CA PRO A 177 11.36 25.20 -2.62
C PRO A 177 10.58 25.29 -3.94
N GLN A 178 11.28 25.30 -5.08
CA GLN A 178 10.68 25.29 -6.40
C GLN A 178 9.97 23.97 -6.75
N ALA A 179 10.33 22.89 -6.07
CA ALA A 179 9.74 21.58 -6.26
C ALA A 179 8.53 21.36 -5.34
N LEU A 180 8.30 22.18 -4.31
CA LEU A 180 7.18 22.01 -3.38
C LEU A 180 5.83 22.39 -4.01
N PRO A 181 4.72 21.73 -3.62
CA PRO A 181 3.39 22.12 -4.05
C PRO A 181 3.04 23.51 -3.50
N LYS A 182 2.43 24.36 -4.32
CA LYS A 182 2.14 25.78 -3.96
C LYS A 182 0.69 26.02 -3.61
N THR A 183 -0.22 25.21 -4.15
CA THR A 183 -1.66 25.52 -4.14
C THR A 183 -2.51 24.65 -3.22
N PHE A 184 -1.99 23.53 -2.70
CA PHE A 184 -2.77 22.60 -1.85
C PHE A 184 -2.14 22.39 -0.47
N PRO A 185 -2.66 23.08 0.57
CA PRO A 185 -2.24 22.89 1.96
C PRO A 185 -2.36 21.44 2.44
N ASP A 186 -3.46 20.76 2.09
CA ASP A 186 -3.69 19.39 2.55
C ASP A 186 -2.64 18.41 2.03
N LEU A 187 -2.18 18.60 0.78
CA LEU A 187 -1.09 17.79 0.21
C LEU A 187 0.22 18.05 0.94
N HIS A 188 0.50 19.29 1.34
CA HIS A 188 1.70 19.62 2.11
C HIS A 188 1.74 18.88 3.47
N ASP A 189 0.61 18.80 4.17
CA ASP A 189 0.52 18.07 5.44
C ASP A 189 0.67 16.55 5.25
N VAL A 190 0.12 16.00 4.17
CA VAL A 190 0.35 14.60 3.79
C VAL A 190 1.83 14.35 3.50
N LEU A 191 2.50 15.24 2.76
CA LEU A 191 3.93 15.14 2.47
C LEU A 191 4.79 15.22 3.74
N SER A 192 4.43 16.10 4.68
CA SER A 192 5.10 16.18 5.98
C SER A 192 5.07 14.83 6.71
N ASP A 193 3.91 14.19 6.72
CA ASP A 193 3.71 12.88 7.36
C ASP A 193 4.48 11.76 6.66
N VAL A 194 4.54 11.80 5.33
CA VAL A 194 5.35 10.88 4.51
C VAL A 194 6.84 11.03 4.83
N ILE A 195 7.34 12.27 4.94
CA ILE A 195 8.73 12.54 5.33
C ILE A 195 8.99 12.09 6.77
N THR A 196 8.03 12.25 7.69
CA THR A 196 8.17 11.70 9.04
C THR A 196 8.28 10.17 9.03
N LEU A 197 7.42 9.48 8.28
CA LEU A 197 7.47 8.02 8.12
C LEU A 197 8.81 7.57 7.52
N GLU A 198 9.23 8.20 6.42
CA GLU A 198 10.50 7.92 5.73
C GLU A 198 11.71 8.14 6.65
N THR A 199 11.76 9.30 7.32
CA THR A 199 12.85 9.69 8.23
C THR A 199 12.93 8.72 9.40
N PHE A 200 11.78 8.38 10.01
CA PHE A 200 11.72 7.41 11.10
C PHE A 200 12.25 6.04 10.67
N ILE A 201 11.80 5.56 9.51
CA ILE A 201 12.26 4.28 8.97
C ILE A 201 13.76 4.35 8.66
N ASN A 202 14.26 5.36 7.96
CA ASN A 202 15.68 5.42 7.59
C ASN A 202 16.62 5.54 8.81
N ASN A 203 16.18 6.22 9.87
CA ASN A 203 16.98 6.44 11.07
C ASN A 203 16.78 5.40 12.18
N MET A 204 15.91 4.41 11.97
CA MET A 204 15.63 3.37 12.96
C MET A 204 16.91 2.58 13.31
N PRO A 205 17.33 2.56 14.59
CA PRO A 205 18.46 1.77 15.06
C PRO A 205 18.38 0.30 14.66
N ALA A 206 19.53 -0.34 14.46
CA ALA A 206 19.62 -1.73 13.98
C ALA A 206 18.86 -2.76 14.84
N LYS A 207 18.76 -2.52 16.16
CA LYS A 207 18.10 -3.41 17.12
C LYS A 207 16.65 -3.04 17.39
N GLN A 208 16.18 -1.89 16.91
CA GLN A 208 14.80 -1.45 17.11
C GLN A 208 13.91 -2.06 16.04
N THR A 209 12.69 -2.43 16.43
CA THR A 209 11.62 -2.83 15.52
C THR A 209 10.42 -1.91 15.71
N LEU A 210 9.58 -1.82 14.69
CA LEU A 210 8.30 -1.13 14.76
C LEU A 210 7.18 -2.16 14.79
N ASP A 211 6.21 -1.96 15.67
CA ASP A 211 4.99 -2.76 15.70
C ASP A 211 4.23 -2.67 14.36
N VAL A 212 3.74 -3.82 13.87
CA VAL A 212 3.03 -3.91 12.59
C VAL A 212 1.74 -3.07 12.62
N ASP A 213 0.99 -3.06 13.73
CA ASP A 213 -0.26 -2.31 13.78
C ASP A 213 0.01 -0.81 13.72
N THR A 214 1.05 -0.33 14.39
CA THR A 214 1.52 1.05 14.33
C THR A 214 1.99 1.42 12.92
N PHE A 215 2.72 0.53 12.25
CA PHE A 215 3.14 0.74 10.87
C PHE A 215 1.94 0.84 9.92
N VAL A 216 1.00 -0.11 10.00
CA VAL A 216 -0.21 -0.13 9.17
C VAL A 216 -1.10 1.08 9.46
N GLU A 217 -1.20 1.52 10.72
CA GLU A 217 -1.89 2.74 11.11
C GLU A 217 -1.33 3.98 10.42
N MET A 218 0.01 4.12 10.37
CA MET A 218 0.63 5.23 9.64
C MET A 218 0.29 5.19 8.15
N LEU A 219 0.38 4.01 7.53
CA LEU A 219 0.07 3.85 6.10
C LEU A 219 -1.40 4.22 5.82
N ILE A 220 -2.32 3.72 6.63
CA ILE A 220 -3.76 3.96 6.47
C ILE A 220 -4.08 5.44 6.68
N SER A 221 -3.48 6.07 7.69
CA SER A 221 -3.72 7.49 7.99
C SER A 221 -3.26 8.40 6.85
N ILE A 222 -2.08 8.13 6.30
CA ILE A 222 -1.52 8.88 5.18
C ILE A 222 -2.32 8.62 3.89
N LEU A 223 -2.60 7.35 3.55
CA LEU A 223 -3.35 7.00 2.34
C LEU A 223 -4.79 7.51 2.38
N SER A 224 -5.46 7.48 3.55
CA SER A 224 -6.82 7.99 3.69
C SER A 224 -6.91 9.48 3.37
N ARG A 225 -5.95 10.28 3.84
CA ARG A 225 -5.88 11.71 3.50
C ARG A 225 -5.46 11.93 2.06
N LEU A 226 -4.46 11.20 1.58
CA LEU A 226 -3.99 11.33 0.19
C LEU A 226 -5.11 11.07 -0.83
N LEU A 227 -5.92 10.03 -0.60
CA LEU A 227 -7.06 9.70 -1.46
C LEU A 227 -8.24 10.69 -1.34
N GLN A 228 -8.30 11.50 -0.27
CA GLN A 228 -9.24 12.62 -0.17
C GLN A 228 -8.74 13.88 -0.88
N THR A 229 -7.43 14.12 -0.88
CA THR A 229 -6.83 15.33 -1.48
C THR A 229 -6.84 15.34 -3.02
N GLY A 230 -7.13 14.22 -3.66
CA GLY A 230 -7.25 14.12 -5.11
C GLY A 230 -7.81 12.77 -5.53
N SER A 231 -8.73 12.77 -6.48
CA SER A 231 -9.32 11.53 -6.99
C SER A 231 -8.37 10.85 -7.97
N ILE A 232 -8.24 9.52 -7.86
CA ILE A 232 -7.57 8.69 -8.89
C ILE A 232 -8.26 8.88 -10.25
N LEU A 233 -9.57 9.18 -10.23
CA LEU A 233 -10.41 9.41 -11.40
C LEU A 233 -10.45 10.88 -11.85
N ASP A 234 -9.80 11.82 -11.16
CA ASP A 234 -9.85 13.24 -11.54
C ASP A 234 -9.19 13.44 -12.90
N THR A 235 -10.01 13.62 -13.92
CA THR A 235 -9.58 13.81 -15.31
C THR A 235 -9.16 15.26 -15.60
N ASP A 236 -9.13 16.15 -14.61
CA ASP A 236 -8.69 17.52 -14.84
C ASP A 236 -7.20 17.54 -15.20
N LEU A 237 -6.95 17.86 -16.46
CA LEU A 237 -5.73 17.60 -17.24
C LEU A 237 -4.58 18.59 -16.97
N SER A 238 -4.69 19.49 -15.98
CA SER A 238 -3.58 20.40 -15.67
C SER A 238 -2.50 19.64 -14.90
N THR A 239 -1.60 18.99 -15.65
CA THR A 239 -0.51 18.23 -15.06
C THR A 239 0.53 19.21 -14.49
N ASN A 240 0.38 19.50 -13.20
CA ASN A 240 1.19 20.44 -12.43
C ASN A 240 2.07 19.71 -11.40
N THR A 241 2.88 20.47 -10.67
CA THR A 241 3.74 19.96 -9.59
C THR A 241 2.95 19.16 -8.56
N GLU A 242 1.72 19.59 -8.26
CA GLU A 242 0.80 18.97 -7.32
C GLU A 242 0.36 17.58 -7.78
N THR A 243 0.03 17.43 -9.07
CA THR A 243 -0.32 16.13 -9.67
C THR A 243 0.84 15.15 -9.60
N VAL A 244 2.07 15.63 -9.88
CA VAL A 244 3.29 14.82 -9.81
C VAL A 244 3.59 14.39 -8.37
N TRP A 245 3.39 15.28 -7.39
CA TRP A 245 3.52 14.95 -5.98
C TRP A 245 2.47 13.97 -5.51
N HIS A 246 1.20 14.18 -5.86
CA HIS A 246 0.11 13.29 -5.47
C HIS A 246 0.38 11.88 -5.99
N MET A 247 0.64 11.73 -7.30
CA MET A 247 0.91 10.42 -7.88
C MET A 247 2.21 9.79 -7.36
N GLY A 248 3.29 10.55 -7.24
CA GLY A 248 4.54 10.00 -6.74
C GLY A 248 4.44 9.56 -5.29
N THR A 249 3.75 10.34 -4.46
CA THR A 249 3.45 9.99 -3.07
C THR A 249 2.54 8.78 -2.98
N LEU A 250 1.54 8.68 -3.86
CA LEU A 250 0.65 7.52 -3.91
C LEU A 250 1.43 6.25 -4.21
N ILE A 251 2.28 6.25 -5.24
CA ILE A 251 3.10 5.09 -5.61
C ILE A 251 4.11 4.75 -4.50
N PHE A 252 4.71 5.77 -3.87
CA PHE A 252 5.57 5.58 -2.70
C PHE A 252 4.83 4.91 -1.53
N MET A 253 3.62 5.38 -1.22
CA MET A 253 2.83 4.78 -0.15
C MET A 253 2.35 3.37 -0.53
N MET A 254 2.02 3.14 -1.80
CA MET A 254 1.63 1.83 -2.31
C MET A 254 2.79 0.81 -2.28
N SER A 255 4.04 1.24 -2.52
CA SER A 255 5.21 0.34 -2.40
C SER A 255 5.38 -0.19 -0.97
N LEU A 256 4.94 0.58 0.03
CA LEU A 256 4.90 0.19 1.44
C LEU A 256 3.59 -0.51 1.82
N PHE A 257 2.49 -0.22 1.14
CA PHE A 257 1.19 -0.81 1.47
C PHE A 257 1.01 -2.23 0.93
N LEU A 258 1.65 -2.51 -0.21
CA LEU A 258 1.50 -3.73 -1.01
C LEU A 258 2.77 -4.59 -1.00
N GLN A 259 3.43 -4.69 0.15
CA GLN A 259 4.75 -5.32 0.36
C GLN A 259 4.92 -6.81 -0.04
N HIS A 260 4.02 -7.36 -0.83
CA HIS A 260 4.11 -8.66 -1.48
C HIS A 260 5.21 -8.63 -2.55
N ASN A 261 6.39 -9.19 -2.26
CA ASN A 261 7.58 -9.29 -3.13
C ASN A 261 7.33 -9.37 -4.67
N GLY A 262 7.02 -8.26 -5.33
CA GLY A 262 6.92 -8.16 -6.80
C GLY A 262 6.01 -9.20 -7.45
N GLN A 263 4.85 -9.46 -6.85
CA GLN A 263 3.74 -10.09 -7.55
C GLN A 263 2.54 -9.16 -7.39
N GLN A 264 2.26 -8.38 -8.45
CA GLN A 264 1.02 -7.61 -8.57
C GLN A 264 -0.20 -8.52 -8.77
N ALA A 265 -0.38 -9.50 -7.89
CA ALA A 265 -1.54 -10.38 -7.94
C ALA A 265 -2.81 -9.72 -7.37
N ILE A 266 -2.78 -8.40 -7.13
CA ILE A 266 -3.99 -7.57 -7.10
C ILE A 266 -3.81 -6.53 -8.21
N ASN A 267 -4.72 -6.51 -9.19
CA ASN A 267 -4.66 -5.58 -10.31
C ASN A 267 -5.10 -4.17 -9.86
N PHE A 268 -4.21 -3.20 -10.02
CA PHE A 268 -4.45 -1.76 -9.78
C PHE A 268 -4.37 -0.99 -11.10
N GLU A 269 -5.12 -1.45 -12.10
CA GLU A 269 -5.09 -0.93 -13.47
C GLU A 269 -5.34 0.58 -13.53
N LEU A 270 -6.27 1.10 -12.71
CA LEU A 270 -6.56 2.53 -12.65
C LEU A 270 -5.34 3.36 -12.22
N VAL A 271 -4.57 2.88 -11.25
CA VAL A 271 -3.33 3.54 -10.81
C VAL A 271 -2.30 3.50 -11.94
N THR A 272 -2.14 2.35 -12.60
CA THR A 272 -1.24 2.19 -13.75
C THR A 272 -1.62 3.11 -14.91
N LEU A 273 -2.91 3.17 -15.27
CA LEU A 273 -3.42 4.07 -16.30
C LEU A 273 -3.15 5.54 -15.94
N ARG A 274 -3.40 5.92 -14.69
CA ARG A 274 -3.18 7.28 -14.21
C ARG A 274 -1.70 7.67 -14.28
N ILE A 275 -0.79 6.78 -13.90
CA ILE A 275 0.66 6.98 -14.05
C ILE A 275 1.02 7.28 -15.50
N ARG A 276 0.47 6.49 -16.44
CA ARG A 276 0.73 6.68 -17.88
C ARG A 276 0.24 8.04 -18.36
N VAL A 277 -1.00 8.39 -18.03
CA VAL A 277 -1.58 9.70 -18.37
C VAL A 277 -0.68 10.82 -17.86
N VAL A 278 -0.29 10.80 -16.58
CA VAL A 278 0.55 11.86 -15.99
C VAL A 278 1.93 11.96 -16.64
N LEU A 279 2.55 10.82 -16.97
CA LEU A 279 3.91 10.79 -17.56
C LEU A 279 3.93 10.98 -19.09
N ASP A 280 2.79 10.82 -19.77
CA ASP A 280 2.65 11.14 -21.19
C ASP A 280 2.38 12.63 -21.43
N HIS A 281 1.90 13.37 -20.43
CA HIS A 281 1.80 14.83 -20.51
C HIS A 281 3.18 15.51 -20.45
N HIS A 282 3.26 16.68 -21.09
CA HIS A 282 4.44 17.53 -21.00
C HIS A 282 4.50 18.16 -19.60
N LEU A 283 5.35 17.60 -18.74
CA LEU A 283 5.64 18.11 -17.40
C LEU A 283 6.59 19.33 -17.43
N GLU A 284 6.40 20.23 -18.39
CA GLU A 284 7.18 21.46 -18.51
C GLU A 284 6.84 22.40 -17.35
N GLY A 285 7.87 22.94 -16.68
CA GLY A 285 7.72 23.75 -15.47
C GLY A 285 7.77 22.96 -14.16
N VAL A 286 7.68 21.62 -14.18
CA VAL A 286 7.92 20.78 -12.98
C VAL A 286 9.42 20.55 -12.79
N ASP A 287 9.89 20.58 -11.53
CA ASP A 287 11.28 20.30 -11.20
C ASP A 287 11.75 18.97 -11.81
N ALA A 288 12.89 18.99 -12.49
CA ALA A 288 13.39 17.82 -13.21
C ALA A 288 13.78 16.66 -12.28
N GLY A 289 14.20 16.96 -11.05
CA GLY A 289 14.44 15.94 -10.02
C GLY A 289 13.13 15.28 -9.57
N LEU A 290 12.07 16.06 -9.38
CA LEU A 290 10.76 15.52 -8.99
C LEU A 290 10.18 14.62 -10.08
N ARG A 291 10.29 15.05 -11.35
CA ARG A 291 9.92 14.23 -12.52
C ARG A 291 10.70 12.92 -12.56
N LEU A 292 12.01 12.99 -12.34
CA LEU A 292 12.87 11.81 -12.33
C LEU A 292 12.49 10.86 -11.19
N TRP A 293 12.22 11.40 -9.99
CA TRP A 293 11.75 10.60 -8.85
C TRP A 293 10.44 9.88 -9.16
N LEU A 294 9.42 10.57 -9.70
CA LEU A 294 8.17 9.93 -10.11
C LEU A 294 8.41 8.82 -11.13
N MET A 295 9.28 9.04 -12.13
CA MET A 295 9.59 8.03 -13.14
C MET A 295 10.25 6.78 -12.53
N TYR A 296 11.19 6.95 -11.59
CA TYR A 296 11.82 5.81 -10.91
C TYR A 296 10.83 5.05 -10.02
N MET A 297 9.98 5.75 -9.27
CA MET A 297 8.91 5.12 -8.49
C MET A 297 7.96 4.33 -9.40
N SER A 298 7.58 4.94 -10.54
CA SER A 298 6.72 4.31 -11.55
C SER A 298 7.39 3.11 -12.22
N ALA A 299 8.69 3.16 -12.50
CA ALA A 299 9.41 2.05 -13.10
C ALA A 299 9.55 0.85 -12.16
N MET A 300 9.74 1.11 -10.86
CA MET A 300 9.71 0.05 -9.85
C MET A 300 8.32 -0.57 -9.73
N TRP A 301 7.27 0.25 -9.84
CA TRP A 301 5.88 -0.22 -9.88
C TRP A 301 5.62 -1.10 -11.12
N LEU A 302 5.98 -0.63 -12.32
CA LEU A 302 5.68 -1.27 -13.61
C LEU A 302 6.69 -2.36 -14.03
N ALA A 303 7.51 -2.87 -13.12
CA ALA A 303 8.67 -3.71 -13.47
C ALA A 303 8.31 -5.09 -14.08
N GLU A 304 7.14 -5.62 -13.74
CA GLU A 304 6.68 -6.96 -14.15
C GLU A 304 6.22 -6.99 -15.62
N ASP A 305 5.54 -5.94 -16.08
CA ASP A 305 5.04 -5.85 -17.45
C ASP A 305 6.13 -5.36 -18.43
N THR A 306 6.38 -6.12 -19.48
CA THR A 306 7.50 -5.83 -20.39
C THR A 306 7.28 -4.57 -21.21
N ASP A 307 6.04 -4.28 -21.62
CA ASP A 307 5.74 -3.15 -22.50
C ASP A 307 5.75 -1.84 -21.71
N HIS A 308 5.12 -1.83 -20.53
CA HIS A 308 5.19 -0.72 -19.58
C HIS A 308 6.63 -0.45 -19.15
N ARG A 309 7.41 -1.49 -18.85
CA ARG A 309 8.83 -1.35 -18.50
C ARG A 309 9.65 -0.72 -19.62
N LYS A 310 9.45 -1.13 -20.88
CA LYS A 310 10.16 -0.51 -22.03
C LYS A 310 9.76 0.96 -22.20
N TRP A 311 8.47 1.26 -22.12
CA TRP A 311 7.95 2.62 -22.24
C TRP A 311 8.53 3.55 -21.17
N ILE A 312 8.49 3.18 -19.88
CA ILE A 312 9.00 4.03 -18.80
C ILE A 312 10.53 4.18 -18.85
N ASN A 313 11.25 3.10 -19.18
CA ASN A 313 12.72 3.15 -19.29
C ASN A 313 13.19 4.08 -20.42
N SER A 314 12.43 4.18 -21.52
CA SER A 314 12.73 5.13 -22.59
C SER A 314 12.64 6.59 -22.12
N LYS A 315 11.63 6.93 -21.32
CA LYS A 315 11.46 8.26 -20.73
C LYS A 315 12.55 8.57 -19.71
N ILE A 316 12.90 7.61 -18.84
CA ILE A 316 14.00 7.74 -17.88
C ILE A 316 15.31 8.00 -18.60
N ARG A 317 15.61 7.23 -19.66
CA ARG A 317 16.84 7.42 -20.46
C ARG A 317 16.90 8.83 -21.08
N SER A 318 15.80 9.29 -21.66
CA SER A 318 15.71 10.63 -22.24
C SER A 318 16.00 11.72 -21.18
N LEU A 319 15.34 11.64 -20.03
CA LEU A 319 15.51 12.64 -18.96
C LEU A 319 16.90 12.56 -18.31
N ASN A 320 17.46 11.36 -18.11
CA ASN A 320 18.83 11.19 -17.63
C ASN A 320 19.85 11.82 -18.60
N GLY A 321 19.66 11.62 -19.91
CA GLY A 321 20.50 12.25 -20.94
C GLY A 321 20.42 13.78 -20.91
N GLN A 322 19.21 14.35 -20.77
CA GLN A 322 19.01 15.80 -20.63
C GLN A 322 19.67 16.36 -19.36
N LEU A 323 19.70 15.58 -18.28
CA LEU A 323 20.28 15.97 -16.99
C LEU A 323 21.78 15.65 -16.85
N GLY A 324 22.40 15.02 -17.85
CA GLY A 324 23.80 14.59 -17.79
C GLY A 324 24.06 13.55 -16.69
N MET A 325 23.08 12.68 -16.41
CA MET A 325 23.23 11.64 -15.40
C MET A 325 23.97 10.44 -15.98
N GLU A 326 25.26 10.32 -15.65
CA GLU A 326 26.15 9.28 -16.20
C GLU A 326 26.40 8.12 -15.22
N SER A 327 26.05 8.27 -13.94
CA SER A 327 26.23 7.22 -12.92
C SER A 327 25.00 7.03 -12.06
N TRP A 328 24.88 5.83 -11.47
CA TRP A 328 23.83 5.52 -10.51
C TRP A 328 23.89 6.45 -9.29
N GLU A 329 25.07 6.82 -8.81
CA GLU A 329 25.25 7.72 -7.67
C GLU A 329 24.75 9.13 -7.97
N ALA A 330 24.88 9.61 -9.23
CA ALA A 330 24.33 10.89 -9.66
C ALA A 330 22.79 10.86 -9.64
N VAL A 331 22.20 9.81 -10.24
CA VAL A 331 20.75 9.60 -10.22
C VAL A 331 20.24 9.47 -8.78
N ARG A 332 20.85 8.60 -7.98
CA ARG A 332 20.47 8.34 -6.59
C ARG A 332 20.47 9.63 -5.79
N ARG A 333 21.55 10.41 -5.84
CA ARG A 333 21.63 11.72 -5.15
C ARG A 333 20.49 12.67 -5.56
N ARG A 334 20.04 12.61 -6.81
CA ARG A 334 18.96 13.46 -7.31
C ARG A 334 17.58 13.00 -6.83
N ILE A 335 17.31 11.70 -6.88
CA ILE A 335 15.98 11.15 -6.53
C ILE A 335 15.76 11.03 -5.01
N THR A 336 16.83 10.85 -4.22
CA THR A 336 16.73 10.73 -2.75
C THR A 336 16.47 12.06 -2.03
N VAL A 337 16.42 13.17 -2.77
CA VAL A 337 15.94 14.45 -2.25
C VAL A 337 14.44 14.39 -1.93
N PHE A 338 13.70 13.54 -2.67
CA PHE A 338 12.28 13.27 -2.48
C PHE A 338 12.08 12.01 -1.61
N PRO A 339 10.86 11.72 -1.10
CA PRO A 339 10.63 10.59 -0.21
C PRO A 339 11.25 9.28 -0.72
N TRP A 340 12.12 8.69 0.10
CA TRP A 340 12.89 7.52 -0.28
C TRP A 340 13.30 6.67 0.91
N ILE A 341 12.95 5.39 0.93
CA ILE A 341 13.40 4.44 1.96
C ILE A 341 14.51 3.57 1.36
N HIS A 342 15.75 3.79 1.80
CA HIS A 342 16.94 3.17 1.20
C HIS A 342 16.84 1.64 1.11
N ARG A 343 16.42 1.02 2.22
CA ARG A 343 16.27 -0.44 2.35
C ARG A 343 15.16 -1.07 1.49
N VAL A 344 14.21 -0.26 0.99
CA VAL A 344 13.11 -0.75 0.13
C VAL A 344 13.40 -0.39 -1.33
N HIS A 345 13.88 0.82 -1.60
CA HIS A 345 13.92 1.38 -2.94
C HIS A 345 15.30 1.34 -3.62
N ASP A 346 16.43 1.30 -2.89
CA ASP A 346 17.76 1.38 -3.52
C ASP A 346 18.00 0.22 -4.51
N LYS A 347 17.72 -1.02 -4.09
CA LYS A 347 17.97 -2.19 -4.95
C LYS A 347 17.05 -2.22 -6.18
N PRO A 348 15.72 -2.10 -6.08
CA PRO A 348 14.86 -2.09 -7.27
C PRO A 348 15.16 -0.92 -8.21
N ALA A 349 15.48 0.26 -7.69
CA ALA A 349 15.81 1.42 -8.51
C ALA A 349 17.17 1.29 -9.22
N TYR A 350 18.15 0.67 -8.57
CA TYR A 350 19.41 0.31 -9.23
C TYR A 350 19.17 -0.64 -10.41
N MET A 351 18.30 -1.65 -10.26
CA MET A 351 17.93 -2.53 -11.37
C MET A 351 17.30 -1.74 -12.53
N VAL A 352 16.41 -0.79 -12.24
CA VAL A 352 15.83 0.11 -13.27
C VAL A 352 16.94 0.87 -14.01
N TRP A 353 17.90 1.45 -13.27
CA TRP A 353 19.04 2.13 -13.88
C TRP A 353 19.83 1.19 -14.81
N GLU A 354 20.19 -0.02 -14.35
CA GLU A 354 20.90 -0.99 -15.20
C GLU A 354 20.13 -1.30 -16.50
N PHE A 355 18.81 -1.50 -16.43
CA PHE A 355 17.99 -1.73 -17.62
C PHE A 355 17.93 -0.53 -18.57
N THR A 356 18.01 0.71 -18.04
CA THR A 356 18.03 1.91 -18.88
C THR A 356 19.36 2.07 -19.63
N GLN A 357 20.47 1.57 -19.06
CA GLN A 357 21.81 1.63 -19.66
C GLN A 357 22.06 0.51 -20.69
N HIS A 358 21.60 -0.72 -20.43
CA HIS A 358 21.97 -1.90 -21.23
C HIS A 358 21.04 -2.18 -22.42
N ASN A 359 19.88 -1.53 -22.52
CA ASN A 359 19.01 -1.63 -23.70
C ASN A 359 19.41 -0.59 -24.78
N VAL A 360 20.65 -0.65 -25.25
CA VAL A 360 21.01 -0.03 -26.54
C VAL A 360 20.56 -1.02 -27.63
N PRO A 361 19.79 -0.57 -28.66
CA PRO A 361 19.43 -1.45 -29.77
C PRO A 361 20.66 -2.01 -30.49
#